data_AF-A0A328EKN2-F1
#
_entry.id   AF-A0A328EKN2-F1
#
_cell.length_a   1.000
_cell.length_b   1.000
_cell.length_c   1.000
_cell.angle_alpha   90.00
_cell.angle_beta   90.00
_cell.angle_gamma   90.00
#
_symmetry.space_group_name_H-M   'P 1'
#
loop_
_entity.id
_entity.type
_entity.pdbx_description
1 polymer ?
#
loop_
_entity_poly.entity_id
_entity_poly.type
_entity_poly.pdbx_seq_one_letter_code
_entity_poly.pdbx_strand_id
1 'polypeptide(L)' 'MEQLSYIDRNVLRLAIFEIIHENDVPVKVAINEAVELAKSFGGNSSARFINGVLSSVSKALADTANQREE' A
#
# COMPACT_ATOMS: atom_id res chain seq x y z
N MET A 1 -12.77 12.20 7.86
CA MET A 1 -11.43 12.09 7.22
C MET A 1 -10.28 12.47 8.17
N GLU A 2 -10.50 12.51 9.49
CA GLU A 2 -9.52 13.04 10.47
C GLU A 2 -8.72 11.97 11.22
N GLN A 3 -8.92 10.68 10.91
CA GLN A 3 -8.30 9.56 11.66
C GLN A 3 -6.87 9.23 11.19
N LEU A 4 -6.48 9.65 9.99
CA LEU A 4 -5.18 9.37 9.40
C LEU A 4 -4.37 10.66 9.28
N SER A 5 -3.07 10.57 9.56
CA SER A 5 -2.17 11.67 9.23
C SER A 5 -2.23 11.95 7.72
N TYR A 6 -2.01 13.22 7.33
CA TYR A 6 -1.98 13.60 5.93
C TYR A 6 -0.93 12.80 5.14
N ILE A 7 0.19 12.48 5.79
CA ILE A 7 1.29 11.70 5.21
C ILE A 7 0.82 10.29 4.93
N ASP A 8 0.34 9.55 5.95
CA ASP A 8 -0.09 8.15 5.79
C ASP A 8 -1.19 8.02 4.73
N ARG A 9 -2.14 8.96 4.72
CA ARG A 9 -3.22 8.97 3.73
C ARG A 9 -2.70 9.13 2.30
N ASN A 10 -1.74 10.02 2.08
CA ASN A 10 -1.19 10.26 0.75
C ASN A 10 -0.29 9.11 0.30
N VAL A 11 0.51 8.54 1.21
CA VAL A 11 1.33 7.34 0.95
C VAL A 11 0.44 6.16 0.53
N LEU A 12 -0.64 5.88 1.27
CA LEU A 12 -1.57 4.80 0.92
C LEU A 12 -2.20 5.01 -0.46
N ARG A 13 -2.63 6.23 -0.77
CA ARG A 13 -3.26 6.54 -2.06
C ARG A 13 -2.30 6.30 -3.22
N LEU A 14 -1.05 6.75 -3.10
CA LEU A 14 -0.03 6.57 -4.12
C LEU A 14 0.25 5.08 -4.35
N ALA A 15 0.55 4.36 -3.26
CA ALA A 15 0.88 2.93 -3.35
C ALA A 15 -0.28 2.09 -3.89
N ILE A 16 -1.52 2.35 -3.43
CA ILE A 16 -2.70 1.62 -3.92
C ILE A 16 -2.98 1.96 -5.38
N PHE A 17 -2.80 3.22 -5.79
CA PHE A 17 -2.96 3.60 -7.19
C PHE A 17 -1.99 2.83 -8.08
N GLU A 18 -0.70 2.82 -7.75
CA GLU A 18 0.33 2.07 -8.48
C GLU A 18 0.00 0.58 -8.53
N ILE A 19 -0.33 -0.04 -7.39
CA ILE A 19 -0.65 -1.47 -7.32
C ILE A 19 -1.83 -1.87 -8.22
N ILE A 20 -2.83 -0.99 -8.38
CA ILE A 20 -4.07 -1.32 -9.13
C ILE A 20 -3.97 -0.95 -10.62
N HIS A 21 -3.24 0.11 -10.95
CA HIS A 21 -3.27 0.69 -12.31
C HIS A 21 -1.93 0.57 -13.05
N GLU A 22 -0.80 0.46 -12.34
CA GLU A 22 0.54 0.43 -12.91
C GLU A 22 1.12 -0.99 -12.85
N ASN A 23 0.87 -1.79 -13.89
CA ASN A 23 1.30 -3.20 -13.94
C ASN A 23 2.83 -3.39 -14.12
N ASP A 24 3.57 -2.32 -14.39
CA ASP A 24 5.01 -2.37 -14.63
C ASP A 24 5.83 -2.46 -13.33
N VAL A 25 5.22 -2.14 -12.19
CA VAL A 25 5.88 -2.20 -10.88
C VAL A 25 5.41 -3.43 -10.11
N PRO A 26 6.30 -4.35 -9.73
CA PRO A 26 5.92 -5.49 -8.90
C PRO A 26 5.30 -5.00 -7.58
N VAL A 27 4.15 -5.56 -7.19
CA VAL A 27 3.40 -5.17 -5.97
C VAL A 27 4.30 -5.10 -4.73
N LYS A 28 5.21 -6.06 -4.56
CA LYS A 28 6.15 -6.08 -3.44
C LYS A 28 7.10 -4.87 -3.42
N VAL A 29 7.51 -4.39 -4.58
CA VAL A 29 8.37 -3.19 -4.71
C VAL A 29 7.57 -1.96 -4.31
N ALA A 30 6.37 -1.78 -4.85
CA ALA A 30 5.48 -0.65 -4.48
C ALA A 30 5.22 -0.60 -2.96
N ILE A 31 5.01 -1.75 -2.32
CA ILE A 31 4.86 -1.84 -0.86
C ILE A 31 6.13 -1.40 -0.13
N ASN A 32 7.30 -1.90 -0.53
CA ASN A 32 8.57 -1.55 0.11
C ASN A 32 8.86 -0.04 0.01
N GLU A 33 8.67 0.56 -1.16
CA GLU A 33 8.86 2.01 -1.37
C GLU A 33 7.89 2.83 -0.52
N ALA A 34 6.62 2.41 -0.43
CA ALA A 34 5.63 3.08 0.42
C ALA A 34 6.00 3.01 1.92
N VAL A 35 6.56 1.88 2.37
CA VAL A 35 7.02 1.70 3.76
C VAL A 35 8.21 2.60 4.07
N GLU A 36 9.20 2.68 3.18
CA GLU A 36 10.34 3.58 3.35
C GLU A 36 9.90 5.05 3.32
N LEU A 37 8.98 5.43 2.42
CA LEU A 37 8.41 6.78 2.37
C LEU A 37 7.70 7.14 3.68
N ALA A 38 6.86 6.22 4.20
CA ALA A 38 6.19 6.39 5.47
C ALA A 38 7.16 6.49 6.65
N LYS A 39 8.27 5.76 6.60
CA LYS A 39 9.33 5.83 7.62
C LYS A 39 10.04 7.18 7.59
N SER A 40 10.36 7.70 6.40
CA SER A 40 11.03 9.00 6.24
C SER A 40 10.18 10.17 6.71
N PHE A 41 8.86 10.13 6.47
CA PHE A 41 7.97 11.27 6.72
C PHE A 41 7.08 11.12 7.96
N GLY A 42 6.73 9.91 8.38
CA GLY A 42 5.85 9.62 9.52
C GLY A 42 6.49 8.78 10.63
N GLY A 43 7.73 8.31 10.43
CA GLY A 43 8.47 7.51 11.39
C GLY A 43 8.05 6.03 11.45
N ASN A 44 8.57 5.31 12.45
CA ASN A 44 8.44 3.85 12.52
C ASN A 44 6.99 3.36 12.72
N SER A 45 6.14 4.14 13.40
CA SER A 45 4.72 3.81 13.56
C SER A 45 3.97 3.84 12.23
N SER A 46 4.20 4.89 11.43
CA SER A 46 3.66 5.01 10.07
C SER A 46 4.15 3.87 9.18
N ALA A 47 5.45 3.58 9.18
CA ALA A 47 6.02 2.48 8.40
C ALA A 47 5.35 1.13 8.71
N ARG A 48 5.17 0.80 10.00
CA ARG A 48 4.50 -0.44 10.42
C ARG A 48 3.02 -0.46 10.02
N PHE A 49 2.32 0.67 10.18
CA PHE A 49 0.93 0.81 9.82
C PHE A 49 0.71 0.63 8.30
N ILE A 50 1.49 1.34 7.48
CA ILE A 50 1.43 1.26 6.01
C ILE A 50 1.73 -0.17 5.53
N ASN A 51 2.77 -0.81 6.07
CA ASN A 51 3.10 -2.19 5.72
C ASN A 51 1.94 -3.15 5.99
N GLY A 52 1.28 -3.00 7.15
CA GLY A 52 0.12 -3.81 7.53
C GLY A 52 -1.06 -3.62 6.56
N VAL A 53 -1.43 -2.37 6.28
CA VAL A 53 -2.54 -2.05 5.38
C VAL A 53 -2.27 -2.57 3.96
N LEU A 54 -1.10 -2.29 3.39
CA LEU A 54 -0.79 -2.69 2.02
C LEU A 54 -0.64 -4.21 1.87
N SER A 55 -0.16 -4.91 2.90
CA SER A 55 -0.17 -6.37 2.92
C SER A 55 -1.60 -6.92 2.81
N SER A 56 -2.55 -6.37 3.58
CA SER A 56 -3.96 -6.75 3.49
C SER A 56 -4.58 -6.44 2.13
N VAL A 57 -4.27 -5.28 1.55
CA VAL A 57 -4.74 -4.90 0.20
C VAL A 57 -4.20 -5.87 -0.84
N SER A 58 -2.91 -6.18 -0.83
CA SER A 58 -2.30 -7.10 -1.80
C SER A 58 -2.93 -8.48 -1.77
N LYS A 59 -3.24 -8.99 -0.56
CA LYS A 59 -3.93 -10.27 -0.39
C LYS A 59 -5.34 -10.22 -0.97
N ALA A 60 -6.11 -9.19 -0.64
CA ALA A 60 -7.48 -9.05 -1.14
C ALA A 60 -7.54 -8.95 -2.68
N LEU A 61 -6.56 -8.29 -3.30
CA LEU A 61 -6.44 -8.21 -4.75
C LEU A 61 -6.11 -9.57 -5.38
N ALA A 62 -5.17 -10.32 -4.79
CA ALA A 62 -4.85 -11.68 -5.25
C ALA A 62 -6.06 -12.62 -5.15
N ASP A 63 -6.81 -12.56 -4.02
CA ASP A 63 -8.02 -13.35 -3.82
C ASP A 63 -9.10 -12.99 -4.87
N THR A 64 -9.24 -11.70 -5.20
CA THR A 64 -10.20 -11.22 -6.22
C THR A 64 -9.79 -11.64 -7.63
N ALA A 65 -8.50 -11.68 -7.95
CA ALA A 65 -8.00 -12.13 -9.23
C ALA A 65 -8.30 -13.63 -9.44
N ASN A 66 -8.03 -14.47 -8.43
CA ASN A 66 -8.31 -15.90 -8.49
C ASN A 66 -9.80 -16.20 -8.69
N GLN A 67 -10.70 -15.44 -8.06
CA GLN A 67 -12.16 -15.60 -8.23
C GLN A 67 -12.70 -15.22 -9.62
N ARG A 68 -11.95 -14.45 -10.41
CA ARG A 68 -12.35 -14.09 -11.79
C ARG A 68 -11.91 -15.11 -12.83
N GLU A 69 -10.99 -15.99 -12.45
CA GLU A 69 -10.45 -17.05 -13.31
C GLU A 69 -11.23 -18.38 -13.15
N GLU A 70 -12.08 -18.49 -12.12
CA GLU A 70 -13.06 -19.58 -11.89
C GLU A 70 -14.43 -19.27 -12.52
#